data_AF-A0A847CP27-F1
#
_entry.id   AF-A0A847CP27-F1
#
_cell.length_a   1.000
_cell.length_b   1.000
_cell.length_c   1.000
_cell.angle_alpha   90.00
_cell.angle_beta   90.00
_cell.angle_gamma   90.00
#
_symmetry.space_group_name_H-M   'P 1'
#
loop_
_entity.id
_entity.type
_entity.pdbx_description
1 polymer ?
#
loop_
_entity_poly.entity_id
_entity_poly.type
_entity_poly.pdbx_seq_one_letter_code
_entity_poly.pdbx_strand_id
1 'polypeptide(L)'
;MWPNTKRNHTFRLIAIAVVLALTAAVVWIDVSTDFWQEFVVISGVAAGFISFLLTVLVIDRILTKAQERRWAPVARLALTDFMHVLAEDRLSDISRGLIIARSLPRPSATGNEAQLFEELHELRTEVVKARASLSTVMSNWVEFLASHGDYQTILDHLASVALNLDTIRDLTLEREISPSDLEFAKSLSNEIIECNESYMALVDEVKIRIAGTTDKVKKVYRPSDELTV
;
A
#
# COMPACT_ATOMS: atom_id res chain seq x y z
N MET A 1 11.42 -1.35 -12.14
CA MET A 1 11.54 0.03 -12.67
C MET A 1 10.18 0.70 -12.46
N TRP A 2 10.01 1.44 -11.37
CA TRP A 2 8.69 1.90 -10.89
C TRP A 2 8.29 3.26 -11.51
N PRO A 3 7.06 3.42 -12.03
CA PRO A 3 6.64 4.66 -12.68
C PRO A 3 6.31 5.77 -11.66
N ASN A 4 7.09 6.86 -11.75
CA ASN A 4 6.85 8.25 -11.33
C ASN A 4 5.57 8.57 -10.51
N THR A 5 5.64 8.36 -9.19
CA THR A 5 4.75 8.99 -8.18
C THR A 5 4.90 10.52 -8.11
N LYS A 6 5.95 11.10 -8.72
CA LYS A 6 6.20 12.55 -8.76
C LYS A 6 5.12 13.35 -9.48
N ARG A 7 4.38 12.75 -10.43
CA ARG A 7 3.43 13.47 -11.29
C ARG A 7 2.21 14.00 -10.52
N ASN A 8 1.75 13.30 -9.49
CA ASN A 8 0.55 13.72 -8.74
C ASN A 8 0.84 14.88 -7.76
N HIS A 9 2.07 14.98 -7.25
CA HIS A 9 2.47 16.09 -6.39
C HIS A 9 2.71 17.38 -7.17
N THR A 10 3.27 17.30 -8.38
CA THR A 10 3.47 18.47 -9.24
C THR A 10 2.14 19.05 -9.72
N PHE A 11 1.18 18.22 -10.14
CA PHE A 11 -0.16 18.72 -10.50
C PHE A 11 -0.87 19.44 -9.33
N ARG A 12 -0.75 18.93 -8.10
CA ARG A 12 -1.33 19.57 -6.91
C ARG A 12 -0.65 20.89 -6.55
N LEU A 13 0.69 20.96 -6.65
CA LEU A 13 1.43 22.21 -6.43
C LEU A 13 1.11 23.25 -7.49
N ILE A 14 0.97 22.84 -8.75
CA ILE A 14 0.56 23.72 -9.86
C ILE A 14 -0.86 24.22 -9.61
N ALA A 15 -1.79 23.36 -9.21
CA ALA A 15 -3.17 23.78 -8.92
C ALA A 15 -3.24 24.81 -7.78
N ILE A 16 -2.51 24.57 -6.67
CA ILE A 16 -2.45 25.53 -5.55
C ILE A 16 -1.79 26.84 -5.98
N ALA A 17 -0.69 26.77 -6.74
CA ALA A 17 0.00 27.95 -7.25
C ALA A 17 -0.87 28.76 -8.21
N VAL A 18 -1.66 28.10 -9.07
CA VAL A 18 -2.62 28.75 -9.97
C VAL A 18 -3.73 29.44 -9.19
N VAL A 19 -4.28 28.80 -8.16
CA VAL A 19 -5.31 29.41 -7.30
C VAL A 19 -4.75 30.62 -6.54
N LEU A 20 -3.54 30.52 -5.98
CA LEU A 20 -2.87 31.63 -5.31
C LEU A 20 -2.55 32.78 -6.27
N ALA A 21 -2.06 32.48 -7.47
CA ALA A 21 -1.75 33.46 -8.49
C ALA A 21 -3.02 34.17 -8.99
N LEU A 22 -4.11 33.43 -9.21
CA LEU A 22 -5.42 34.00 -9.55
C LEU A 22 -5.93 34.92 -8.44
N THR A 23 -5.81 34.50 -7.19
CA THR A 23 -6.23 35.31 -6.03
C THR A 23 -5.42 36.59 -5.92
N ALA A 24 -4.09 36.50 -6.05
CA ALA A 24 -3.20 37.66 -6.02
C ALA A 24 -3.43 38.61 -7.20
N ALA A 25 -3.70 38.08 -8.40
CA ALA A 25 -4.03 38.87 -9.58
C ALA A 25 -5.35 39.63 -9.41
N VAL A 26 -6.37 39.00 -8.83
CA VAL A 26 -7.65 39.66 -8.52
C VAL A 26 -7.46 40.79 -7.50
N VAL A 27 -6.71 40.55 -6.42
CA VAL A 27 -6.38 41.57 -5.41
C VAL A 27 -5.55 42.71 -6.02
N TRP A 28 -4.62 42.40 -6.93
CA TRP A 28 -3.82 43.40 -7.61
C TRP A 28 -4.68 44.31 -8.51
N ILE A 29 -5.60 43.73 -9.28
CA ILE A 29 -6.54 44.47 -10.14
C ILE A 29 -7.47 45.34 -9.28
N ASP A 30 -7.94 44.84 -8.14
CA ASP A 30 -8.75 45.60 -7.18
C ASP A 30 -8.04 46.85 -6.66
N VAL A 31 -6.74 46.74 -6.31
CA VAL A 31 -5.94 47.87 -5.82
C VAL A 31 -5.57 48.84 -6.95
N SER A 32 -5.37 48.37 -8.18
CA SER A 32 -4.84 49.20 -9.27
C SER A 32 -5.89 49.87 -10.14
N THR A 33 -7.16 49.45 -10.09
CA THR A 33 -8.19 49.96 -11.01
C THR A 33 -9.52 50.22 -10.30
N ASP A 34 -10.07 51.44 -10.48
CA ASP A 34 -11.44 51.86 -10.07
C ASP A 34 -12.56 51.14 -10.87
N PHE A 35 -12.27 49.96 -11.42
CA PHE A 35 -13.11 49.18 -12.33
C PHE A 35 -14.39 48.63 -11.66
N TRP A 36 -14.42 48.62 -10.33
CA TRP A 36 -15.44 47.92 -9.55
C TRP A 36 -16.73 48.69 -9.31
N GLN A 37 -16.80 50.00 -9.59
CA GLN A 37 -18.07 50.73 -9.45
C GLN A 37 -19.15 50.26 -10.44
N GLU A 38 -18.78 49.77 -11.62
CA GLU A 38 -19.72 49.29 -12.64
C GLU A 38 -20.01 47.77 -12.57
N PHE A 39 -19.14 46.98 -11.92
CA PHE A 39 -19.19 45.51 -11.96
C PHE A 39 -19.28 44.82 -10.59
N VAL A 40 -19.80 45.50 -9.57
CA VAL A 40 -20.02 44.97 -8.20
C VAL A 40 -20.65 43.57 -8.17
N VAL A 41 -21.59 43.30 -9.08
CA VAL A 41 -22.28 41.99 -9.13
C VAL A 41 -21.33 40.87 -9.56
N ILE A 42 -20.37 41.15 -10.45
CA ILE A 42 -19.43 40.16 -10.96
C ILE A 42 -18.30 39.86 -9.93
N SER A 43 -17.87 40.85 -9.13
CA SER A 43 -16.91 40.61 -8.02
C SER A 43 -17.50 39.70 -6.97
N GLY A 44 -18.74 39.95 -6.57
CA GLY A 44 -19.43 39.13 -5.57
C GLY A 44 -19.49 37.66 -5.99
N VAL A 45 -19.78 37.40 -7.27
CA VAL A 45 -19.80 36.04 -7.84
C VAL A 45 -18.40 35.43 -7.90
N ALA A 46 -17.39 36.17 -8.35
CA ALA A 46 -16.02 35.68 -8.44
C ALA A 46 -15.42 35.35 -7.06
N ALA A 47 -15.60 36.23 -6.08
CA ALA A 47 -15.14 36.01 -4.71
C ALA A 47 -15.86 34.83 -4.04
N GLY A 48 -17.17 34.69 -4.27
CA GLY A 48 -17.96 33.54 -3.83
C GLY A 48 -17.45 32.23 -4.44
N PHE A 49 -17.12 32.22 -5.73
CA PHE A 49 -16.61 31.05 -6.44
C PHE A 49 -15.21 30.63 -5.94
N ILE A 50 -14.30 31.59 -5.72
CA ILE A 50 -12.97 31.32 -5.15
C ILE A 50 -13.11 30.76 -3.72
N SER A 51 -13.97 31.36 -2.90
CA SER A 51 -14.21 30.89 -1.52
C SER A 51 -14.82 29.49 -1.51
N PHE A 52 -15.74 29.20 -2.43
CA PHE A 52 -16.32 27.88 -2.62
C PHE A 52 -15.25 26.84 -3.02
N LEU A 53 -14.43 27.14 -4.04
CA LEU A 53 -13.34 26.26 -4.46
C LEU A 53 -12.34 25.99 -3.34
N LEU A 54 -11.94 27.03 -2.61
CA LEU A 54 -11.05 26.89 -1.46
C LEU A 54 -11.66 26.01 -0.38
N THR A 55 -12.95 26.22 -0.10
CA THR A 55 -13.70 25.47 0.90
C THR A 55 -13.80 24.00 0.51
N VAL A 56 -14.14 23.67 -0.74
CA VAL A 56 -14.17 22.29 -1.25
C VAL A 56 -12.79 21.63 -1.09
N LEU A 57 -11.72 22.29 -1.52
CA LEU A 57 -10.35 21.76 -1.42
C LEU A 57 -9.89 21.52 0.03
N VAL A 58 -10.25 22.41 0.95
CA VAL A 58 -9.85 22.32 2.36
C VAL A 58 -10.71 21.29 3.10
N ILE A 59 -12.03 21.31 2.88
CA ILE A 59 -12.98 20.40 3.53
C ILE A 59 -12.68 18.96 3.13
N ASP A 60 -12.45 18.68 1.84
CA ASP A 60 -12.09 17.33 1.39
C ASP A 60 -10.86 16.82 2.12
N ARG A 61 -9.81 17.66 2.23
CA ARG A 61 -8.57 17.28 2.92
C ARG A 61 -8.78 17.02 4.42
N ILE A 62 -9.59 17.84 5.09
CA ILE A 62 -9.89 17.67 6.51
C ILE A 62 -10.72 16.40 6.72
N LEU A 63 -11.72 16.16 5.86
CA LEU A 63 -12.55 14.96 5.87
C LEU A 63 -11.70 13.70 5.64
N THR A 64 -10.80 13.68 4.65
CA THR A 64 -9.93 12.51 4.41
C THR A 64 -9.07 12.22 5.64
N LYS A 65 -8.46 13.25 6.24
CA LYS A 65 -7.65 13.05 7.46
C LYS A 65 -8.47 12.60 8.66
N ALA A 66 -9.70 13.10 8.81
CA ALA A 66 -10.58 12.70 9.90
C ALA A 66 -11.05 11.24 9.73
N GLN A 67 -11.40 10.85 8.50
CA GLN A 67 -11.75 9.48 8.14
C GLN A 67 -10.57 8.54 8.36
N GLU A 68 -9.37 8.88 7.90
CA GLU A 68 -8.15 8.08 8.15
C GLU A 68 -7.93 7.84 9.66
N ARG A 69 -8.14 8.85 10.50
CA ARG A 69 -7.99 8.71 11.95
C ARG A 69 -9.06 7.82 12.56
N ARG A 70 -10.31 7.98 12.13
CA ARG A 70 -11.43 7.18 12.63
C ARG A 70 -11.26 5.70 12.32
N TRP A 71 -10.73 5.41 11.14
CA TRP A 71 -10.55 4.04 10.65
C TRP A 71 -9.15 3.46 10.90
N ALA A 72 -8.26 4.22 11.54
CA ALA A 72 -6.92 3.77 11.90
C ALA A 72 -6.89 2.44 12.69
N PRO A 73 -7.79 2.16 13.65
CA PRO A 73 -7.82 0.87 14.33
C PRO A 73 -8.15 -0.30 13.40
N VAL A 74 -9.10 -0.11 12.48
CA VAL A 74 -9.50 -1.15 11.51
C VAL A 74 -8.40 -1.38 10.48
N ALA A 75 -7.77 -0.31 10.00
CA ALA A 75 -6.62 -0.44 9.12
C ALA A 75 -5.44 -1.15 9.80
N ARG A 76 -5.21 -0.89 11.10
CA ARG A 76 -4.21 -1.62 11.87
C ARG A 76 -4.56 -3.10 11.96
N LEU A 77 -5.81 -3.44 12.25
CA LEU A 77 -6.27 -4.83 12.31
C LEU A 77 -6.03 -5.54 10.97
N ALA A 78 -6.46 -4.94 9.86
CA ALA A 78 -6.25 -5.46 8.52
C ALA A 78 -4.77 -5.72 8.22
N LEU A 79 -3.90 -4.74 8.51
CA LEU A 79 -2.45 -4.89 8.32
C LEU A 79 -1.85 -5.97 9.22
N THR A 80 -2.35 -6.13 10.44
CA THR A 80 -1.94 -7.22 11.34
C THR A 80 -2.36 -8.58 10.80
N ASP A 81 -3.54 -8.72 10.21
CA ASP A 81 -3.95 -9.98 9.56
C ASP A 81 -3.04 -10.30 8.36
N PHE A 82 -2.68 -9.30 7.55
CA PHE A 82 -1.66 -9.50 6.50
C PHE A 82 -0.32 -9.92 7.09
N MET A 83 0.13 -9.30 8.18
CA MET A 83 1.36 -9.70 8.86
C MET A 83 1.34 -11.16 9.30
N HIS A 84 0.21 -11.68 9.79
CA HIS A 84 0.10 -13.09 10.17
C HIS A 84 0.29 -14.04 8.98
N VAL A 85 -0.22 -13.68 7.80
CA VAL A 85 -0.07 -14.53 6.60
C VAL A 85 1.33 -14.42 5.98
N LEU A 86 1.93 -13.23 6.03
CA LEU A 86 3.24 -12.96 5.44
C LEU A 86 4.40 -13.42 6.32
N ALA A 87 4.18 -13.56 7.63
CA ALA A 87 5.17 -14.03 8.56
C ALA A 87 5.36 -15.55 8.47
N GLU A 88 6.57 -15.97 8.84
CA GLU A 88 6.88 -17.39 9.02
C GLU A 88 6.26 -17.88 10.34
N ASP A 89 5.26 -18.77 10.24
CA ASP A 89 4.42 -19.21 11.36
C ASP A 89 5.24 -19.83 12.50
N ARG A 90 6.35 -20.52 12.17
CA ARG A 90 7.16 -21.26 13.15
C ARG A 90 8.22 -20.41 13.84
N LEU A 91 8.69 -19.36 13.18
CA LEU A 91 9.84 -18.57 13.63
C LEU A 91 9.44 -17.18 14.15
N SER A 92 8.24 -16.72 13.80
CA SER A 92 7.77 -15.40 14.18
C SER A 92 6.97 -15.43 15.47
N ASP A 93 7.24 -14.48 16.36
CA ASP A 93 6.39 -14.13 17.49
C ASP A 93 5.94 -12.67 17.34
N ILE A 94 4.79 -12.51 16.69
CA ILE A 94 4.18 -11.19 16.42
C ILE A 94 3.85 -10.46 17.73
N SER A 95 3.52 -11.19 18.79
CA SER A 95 3.22 -10.59 20.11
C SER A 95 4.45 -9.96 20.74
N ARG A 96 5.64 -10.50 20.46
CA ARG A 96 6.93 -9.96 20.91
C ARG A 96 7.63 -9.05 19.89
N GLY A 97 7.00 -8.83 18.73
CA GLY A 97 7.57 -8.03 17.65
C GLY A 97 8.70 -8.72 16.87
N LEU A 98 8.92 -10.02 17.10
CA LEU A 98 9.85 -10.82 16.29
C LEU A 98 9.10 -11.30 15.05
N ILE A 99 9.33 -10.64 13.92
CA ILE A 99 8.63 -10.99 12.68
C ILE A 99 9.65 -11.30 11.59
N ILE A 100 9.68 -12.56 11.21
CA ILE A 100 10.51 -13.11 10.14
C ILE A 100 9.59 -13.33 8.94
N ALA A 101 9.98 -12.83 7.78
CA ALA A 101 9.21 -13.04 6.57
C ALA A 101 9.20 -14.52 6.19
N ARG A 102 8.06 -15.00 5.67
CA ARG A 102 7.94 -16.34 5.12
C ARG A 102 8.98 -16.56 4.01
N SER A 103 9.55 -17.75 3.98
CA SER A 103 10.49 -18.16 2.94
C SER A 103 10.08 -19.51 2.36
N LEU A 104 9.89 -19.56 1.05
CA LEU A 104 9.66 -20.81 0.34
C LEU A 104 10.95 -21.64 0.28
N PRO A 105 10.86 -22.98 0.46
CA PRO A 105 12.01 -23.86 0.34
C PRO A 105 12.48 -23.92 -1.12
N ARG A 106 13.78 -24.18 -1.31
CA ARG A 106 14.39 -24.32 -2.63
C ARG A 106 14.64 -25.80 -2.93
N PRO A 107 14.03 -26.37 -3.97
CA PRO A 107 14.32 -27.74 -4.39
C PRO A 107 15.78 -27.88 -4.82
N SER A 108 16.39 -29.00 -4.49
CA SER A 108 17.74 -29.38 -4.86
C SER A 108 17.89 -29.45 -6.39
N ALA A 109 18.99 -28.92 -6.93
CA ALA A 109 19.26 -28.97 -8.36
C ALA A 109 19.80 -30.33 -8.84
N THR A 110 20.37 -31.12 -7.94
CA THR A 110 21.17 -32.32 -8.27
C THR A 110 20.80 -33.55 -7.44
N GLY A 111 19.58 -33.57 -6.88
CA GLY A 111 19.08 -34.70 -6.09
C GLY A 111 18.67 -35.89 -6.95
N ASN A 112 18.45 -37.05 -6.30
CA ASN A 112 17.78 -38.19 -6.93
C ASN A 112 16.37 -37.77 -7.39
N GLU A 113 15.87 -38.32 -8.51
CA GLU A 113 14.58 -37.97 -9.10
C GLU A 113 13.42 -38.15 -8.10
N ALA A 114 13.44 -39.22 -7.30
CA ALA A 114 12.45 -39.46 -6.25
C ALA A 114 12.48 -38.39 -5.14
N GLN A 115 13.67 -37.88 -4.80
CA GLN A 115 13.80 -36.81 -3.81
C GLN A 115 13.34 -35.46 -4.38
N LEU A 116 13.68 -35.19 -5.64
CA LEU A 116 13.23 -33.98 -6.33
C LEU A 116 11.70 -33.93 -6.41
N PHE A 117 11.05 -35.05 -6.72
CA PHE A 117 9.60 -35.14 -6.76
C PHE A 117 8.96 -34.78 -5.41
N GLU A 118 9.49 -35.31 -4.30
CA GLU A 118 8.99 -35.00 -2.96
C GLU A 118 9.21 -33.52 -2.61
N GLU A 119 10.39 -32.97 -2.88
CA GLU A 119 10.70 -31.55 -2.63
C GLU A 119 9.80 -30.61 -3.45
N LEU A 120 9.48 -30.97 -4.70
CA LEU A 120 8.54 -30.21 -5.54
C LEU A 120 7.10 -30.33 -5.03
N HIS A 121 6.70 -31.50 -4.53
CA HIS A 121 5.39 -31.72 -3.92
C HIS A 121 5.22 -30.89 -2.64
N GLU A 122 6.21 -30.90 -1.75
CA GLU A 122 6.24 -30.09 -0.53
C GLU A 122 6.16 -28.60 -0.87
N LEU A 123 6.99 -28.12 -1.81
CA LEU A 123 6.97 -26.74 -2.27
C LEU A 123 5.59 -26.34 -2.81
N ARG A 124 4.99 -27.15 -3.69
CA ARG A 124 3.66 -26.86 -4.25
C ARG A 124 2.60 -26.80 -3.15
N THR A 125 2.67 -27.69 -2.17
CA THR A 125 1.72 -27.70 -1.04
C THR A 125 1.82 -26.42 -0.23
N GLU A 126 3.02 -25.96 0.09
CA GLU A 126 3.24 -24.71 0.81
C GLU A 126 2.83 -23.48 -0.01
N VAL A 127 3.12 -23.46 -1.32
CA VAL A 127 2.70 -22.39 -2.24
C VAL A 127 1.17 -22.27 -2.31
N VAL A 128 0.47 -23.40 -2.48
CA VAL A 128 -1.01 -23.42 -2.55
C VAL A 128 -1.61 -22.95 -1.22
N LYS A 129 -1.07 -23.40 -0.10
CA LYS A 129 -1.50 -22.97 1.23
C LYS A 129 -1.27 -21.47 1.43
N ALA A 130 -0.09 -20.96 1.09
CA ALA A 130 0.24 -19.54 1.18
C ALA A 130 -0.69 -18.69 0.31
N ARG A 131 -0.94 -19.12 -0.93
CA ARG A 131 -1.82 -18.44 -1.88
C ARG A 131 -3.26 -18.39 -1.38
N ALA A 132 -3.76 -19.47 -0.79
CA ALA A 132 -5.11 -19.55 -0.23
C ALA A 132 -5.27 -18.64 1.00
N SER A 133 -4.31 -18.66 1.93
CA SER A 133 -4.29 -17.76 3.09
C SER A 133 -4.25 -16.30 2.67
N LEU A 134 -3.37 -15.95 1.72
CA LEU A 134 -3.26 -14.59 1.19
C LEU A 134 -4.56 -14.14 0.52
N SER A 135 -5.16 -15.01 -0.32
CA SER A 135 -6.44 -14.71 -0.98
C SER A 135 -7.55 -14.45 0.02
N THR A 136 -7.58 -15.19 1.13
CA THR A 136 -8.60 -15.06 2.17
C THR A 136 -8.49 -13.69 2.85
N VAL A 137 -7.29 -13.31 3.28
CA VAL A 137 -7.07 -12.01 3.94
C VAL A 137 -7.27 -10.85 2.97
N MET A 138 -6.81 -10.98 1.71
CA MET A 138 -7.11 -9.99 0.67
C MET A 138 -8.62 -9.81 0.47
N SER A 139 -9.39 -10.90 0.40
CA SER A 139 -10.84 -10.81 0.19
C SER A 139 -11.56 -10.09 1.35
N ASN A 140 -11.06 -10.26 2.57
CA ASN A 140 -11.64 -9.62 3.75
C ASN A 140 -11.37 -8.10 3.80
N TRP A 141 -10.21 -7.67 3.32
CA TRP A 141 -9.70 -6.32 3.59
C TRP A 141 -9.47 -5.42 2.37
N VAL A 142 -9.43 -5.97 1.15
CA VAL A 142 -9.05 -5.21 -0.05
C VAL A 142 -10.01 -4.04 -0.31
N GLU A 143 -11.32 -4.24 -0.19
CA GLU A 143 -12.30 -3.18 -0.43
C GLU A 143 -12.15 -2.06 0.61
N PHE A 144 -11.97 -2.42 1.87
CA PHE A 144 -11.76 -1.46 2.95
C PHE A 144 -10.46 -0.65 2.75
N LEU A 145 -9.34 -1.32 2.47
CA LEU A 145 -8.04 -0.66 2.30
C LEU A 145 -7.98 0.18 1.01
N ALA A 146 -8.63 -0.27 -0.07
CA ALA A 146 -8.71 0.48 -1.32
C ALA A 146 -9.57 1.75 -1.19
N SER A 147 -10.58 1.73 -0.31
CA SER A 147 -11.48 2.87 -0.08
C SER A 147 -10.98 3.84 1.00
N HIS A 148 -10.09 3.39 1.90
CA HIS A 148 -9.68 4.16 3.07
C HIS A 148 -8.16 4.25 3.19
N GLY A 149 -7.59 5.35 2.73
CA GLY A 149 -6.18 5.70 2.94
C GLY A 149 -5.29 5.40 1.73
N ASP A 150 -3.99 5.57 1.94
CA ASP A 150 -2.96 5.40 0.91
C ASP A 150 -2.31 4.01 1.02
N TYR A 151 -3.10 2.96 0.75
CA TYR A 151 -2.68 1.56 0.83
C TYR A 151 -2.45 0.91 -0.54
N GLN A 152 -2.57 1.68 -1.62
CA GLN A 152 -2.45 1.17 -2.99
C GLN A 152 -1.14 0.40 -3.21
N THR A 153 -0.01 0.95 -2.76
CA THR A 153 1.30 0.29 -2.89
C THR A 153 1.35 -1.07 -2.21
N ILE A 154 0.79 -1.20 -1.00
CA ILE A 154 0.75 -2.49 -0.28
C ILE A 154 -0.12 -3.49 -1.04
N LEU A 155 -1.27 -3.04 -1.55
CA LEU A 155 -2.18 -3.89 -2.33
C LEU A 155 -1.54 -4.37 -3.63
N ASP A 156 -0.80 -3.49 -4.32
CA ASP A 156 -0.06 -3.84 -5.53
C ASP A 156 1.05 -4.87 -5.23
N HIS A 157 1.77 -4.70 -4.12
CA HIS A 157 2.79 -5.66 -3.68
C HIS A 157 2.19 -7.01 -3.26
N LEU A 158 1.05 -7.01 -2.55
CA LEU A 158 0.32 -8.23 -2.20
C LEU A 158 -0.15 -8.99 -3.46
N ALA A 159 -0.69 -8.27 -4.44
CA ALA A 159 -1.08 -8.85 -5.72
C ALA A 159 0.13 -9.44 -6.47
N SER A 160 1.27 -8.75 -6.44
CA SER A 160 2.52 -9.24 -7.05
C SER A 160 2.99 -10.54 -6.40
N VAL A 161 2.99 -10.62 -5.07
CA VAL A 161 3.33 -11.86 -4.35
C VAL A 161 2.35 -12.99 -4.71
N ALA A 162 1.04 -12.70 -4.79
CA ALA A 162 0.05 -13.70 -5.19
C ALA A 162 0.31 -14.25 -6.60
N LEU A 163 0.70 -13.39 -7.54
CA LEU A 163 1.06 -13.81 -8.90
C LEU A 163 2.34 -14.65 -8.91
N ASN A 164 3.38 -14.25 -8.17
CA ASN A 164 4.62 -15.04 -8.08
C ASN A 164 4.35 -16.44 -7.50
N LEU A 165 3.47 -16.57 -6.52
CA LEU A 165 3.04 -17.88 -6.00
C LEU A 165 2.38 -18.74 -7.09
N ASP A 166 1.50 -18.16 -7.90
CA ASP A 166 0.87 -18.87 -9.02
C ASP A 166 1.93 -19.28 -10.08
N THR A 167 2.90 -18.41 -10.39
CA THR A 167 4.03 -18.73 -11.28
C THR A 167 4.90 -19.86 -10.74
N ILE A 168 5.25 -19.84 -9.44
CA ILE A 168 6.03 -20.90 -8.81
C ILE A 168 5.28 -22.22 -8.89
N ARG A 169 3.97 -22.25 -8.61
CA ARG A 169 3.15 -23.47 -8.74
C ARG A 169 3.26 -24.02 -10.16
N ASP A 170 3.09 -23.18 -11.17
CA ASP A 170 3.10 -23.64 -12.57
C ASP A 170 4.50 -24.14 -12.98
N LEU A 171 5.57 -23.44 -12.57
CA LEU A 171 6.95 -23.87 -12.79
C LEU A 171 7.30 -25.18 -12.05
N THR A 172 6.72 -25.44 -10.88
CA THR A 172 6.92 -26.74 -10.19
C THR A 172 6.31 -27.89 -10.99
N LEU A 173 5.15 -27.69 -11.60
CA LEU A 173 4.50 -28.71 -12.42
C LEU A 173 5.28 -28.98 -13.72
N GLU A 174 5.75 -27.93 -14.39
CA GLU A 174 6.59 -28.07 -15.59
C GLU A 174 7.90 -28.83 -15.28
N ARG A 175 8.50 -28.54 -14.12
CA ARG A 175 9.71 -29.24 -13.66
C ARG A 175 9.46 -30.70 -13.28
N GLU A 176 8.27 -31.05 -12.78
CA GLU A 176 7.89 -32.45 -12.56
C GLU A 176 7.76 -33.23 -13.88
N ILE A 177 7.24 -32.59 -14.93
CA ILE A 177 7.08 -33.19 -16.26
C ILE A 177 8.44 -33.37 -16.95
N SER A 178 9.34 -32.39 -16.78
CA SER A 178 10.68 -32.37 -17.42
C SER A 178 11.80 -32.21 -16.38
N PRO A 179 12.12 -33.25 -15.57
CA PRO A 179 13.05 -33.12 -14.43
C PRO A 179 14.49 -32.78 -14.81
N SER A 180 14.91 -33.16 -16.02
CA SER A 180 16.28 -32.95 -16.51
C SER A 180 16.51 -31.57 -17.15
N ASP A 181 15.46 -30.76 -17.29
CA ASP A 181 15.58 -29.44 -17.91
C ASP A 181 16.12 -28.40 -16.92
N LEU A 182 17.35 -27.98 -17.16
CA LEU A 182 18.07 -27.02 -16.35
C LEU A 182 17.50 -25.60 -16.46
N GLU A 183 16.80 -25.25 -17.54
CA GLU A 183 16.17 -23.94 -17.72
C GLU A 183 14.95 -23.80 -16.80
N PHE A 184 14.12 -24.85 -16.67
CA PHE A 184 13.03 -24.88 -15.70
C PHE A 184 13.54 -24.86 -14.27
N ALA A 185 14.62 -25.61 -13.98
CA ALA A 185 15.24 -25.60 -12.66
C ALA A 185 15.75 -24.21 -12.25
N LYS A 186 16.38 -23.50 -13.18
CA LYS A 186 16.90 -22.14 -12.98
C LYS A 186 15.76 -21.12 -12.86
N SER A 187 14.76 -21.18 -13.73
CA SER A 187 13.60 -20.29 -13.70
C SER A 187 12.83 -20.44 -12.38
N LEU A 188 12.56 -21.68 -11.94
CA LEU A 188 11.93 -21.94 -10.65
C LEU A 188 12.77 -21.37 -9.48
N SER A 189 14.08 -21.60 -9.49
CA SER A 189 14.95 -21.08 -8.43
C SER A 189 14.96 -19.55 -8.39
N ASN A 190 14.99 -18.88 -9.55
CA ASN A 190 14.96 -17.43 -9.63
C ASN A 190 13.63 -16.88 -9.11
N GLU A 191 12.51 -17.47 -9.55
CA GLU A 191 11.18 -17.04 -9.11
C GLU A 191 11.00 -17.20 -7.59
N ILE A 192 11.50 -18.30 -7.01
CA ILE A 192 11.50 -18.49 -5.55
C ILE A 192 12.32 -17.40 -4.84
N ILE A 193 13.49 -17.03 -5.39
CA ILE A 193 14.33 -15.97 -4.83
C ILE A 193 13.58 -14.63 -4.86
N GLU A 194 13.04 -14.26 -6.02
CA GLU A 194 12.30 -13.00 -6.20
C GLU A 194 11.04 -12.95 -5.32
N CYS A 195 10.33 -14.06 -5.17
CA CYS A 195 9.18 -14.16 -4.28
C CYS A 195 9.58 -13.99 -2.81
N ASN A 196 10.67 -14.62 -2.37
CA ASN A 196 11.16 -14.49 -0.99
C ASN A 196 11.64 -13.06 -0.69
N GLU A 197 12.31 -12.41 -1.64
CA GLU A 197 12.67 -10.98 -1.52
C GLU A 197 11.42 -10.09 -1.45
N SER A 198 10.39 -10.40 -2.24
CA SER A 198 9.11 -9.69 -2.22
C SER A 198 8.39 -9.86 -0.87
N TYR A 199 8.39 -11.07 -0.29
CA TYR A 199 7.88 -11.31 1.06
C TYR A 199 8.60 -10.46 2.11
N MET A 200 9.93 -10.41 2.06
CA MET A 200 10.73 -9.59 2.99
C MET A 200 10.40 -8.10 2.87
N ALA A 201 10.41 -7.57 1.64
CA ALA A 201 10.12 -6.16 1.38
C ALA A 201 8.70 -5.78 1.85
N LEU A 202 7.72 -6.64 1.58
CA LEU A 202 6.34 -6.42 1.98
C LEU A 202 6.15 -6.46 3.50
N VAL A 203 6.80 -7.40 4.19
CA VAL A 203 6.80 -7.46 5.66
C VAL A 203 7.35 -6.16 6.25
N ASP A 204 8.46 -5.64 5.71
CA ASP A 204 9.05 -4.40 6.20
C ASP A 204 8.16 -3.19 5.91
N GLU A 205 7.52 -3.12 4.74
CA GLU A 205 6.56 -2.06 4.44
C GLU A 205 5.36 -2.09 5.39
N VAL A 206 4.77 -3.26 5.62
CA VAL A 206 3.62 -3.41 6.52
C VAL A 206 4.00 -3.06 7.96
N LYS A 207 5.19 -3.44 8.42
CA LYS A 207 5.73 -3.01 9.74
C LYS A 207 5.76 -1.49 9.87
N ILE A 208 6.33 -0.79 8.88
CA ILE A 208 6.42 0.67 8.87
C ILE A 208 5.02 1.29 8.95
N ARG A 209 4.06 0.72 8.21
CA ARG A 209 2.67 1.22 8.15
C ARG A 209 1.91 0.97 9.45
N ILE A 210 2.11 -0.16 10.12
CA ILE A 210 1.54 -0.44 11.45
C ILE A 210 2.11 0.52 12.49
N ALA A 211 3.42 0.78 12.47
CA ALA A 211 4.05 1.75 13.37
C ALA A 211 3.48 3.16 13.17
N GLY A 212 3.40 3.63 11.92
CA GLY A 212 2.80 4.92 11.59
C GLY A 212 1.32 5.03 11.98
N THR A 213 0.56 3.93 11.90
CA THR A 213 -0.84 3.89 12.33
C THR A 213 -0.97 3.95 13.85
N THR A 214 -0.03 3.32 14.58
CA THR A 214 0.02 3.37 16.05
C THR A 214 0.20 4.79 16.57
N ASP A 215 1.04 5.59 15.92
CA ASP A 215 1.22 7.00 16.26
C ASP A 215 -0.03 7.84 15.97
N LYS A 216 -0.76 7.53 14.90
CA LYS A 216 -2.05 8.17 14.61
C LYS A 216 -3.08 7.83 15.69
N VAL A 217 -3.18 6.57 16.11
CA VAL A 217 -4.13 6.13 17.16
C VAL A 217 -3.80 6.77 18.51
N LYS A 218 -2.53 6.79 18.93
CA LYS A 218 -2.10 7.45 20.18
C LYS A 218 -2.46 8.94 20.21
N LYS A 219 -2.35 9.64 19.09
CA LYS A 219 -2.74 11.06 18.97
C LYS A 219 -4.26 11.29 19.04
N VAL A 220 -5.07 10.30 18.69
CA VAL A 220 -6.54 10.39 18.78
C VAL A 220 -7.02 10.15 20.21
N TYR A 221 -6.32 9.28 20.96
CA TYR A 221 -6.70 8.89 22.33
C TYR A 221 -5.95 9.61 23.46
N ARG A 222 -4.98 10.49 23.17
CA ARG A 222 -4.59 11.52 24.15
C ARG A 222 -5.68 12.60 24.10
N PRO A 223 -6.54 12.73 25.14
CA PRO A 223 -7.30 13.95 25.28
C PRO A 223 -6.29 15.09 25.44
N SER A 224 -6.67 16.27 25.00
CA SER A 224 -5.99 17.53 25.30
C SER A 224 -6.08 17.86 26.81
N ASP A 225 -5.67 16.93 27.68
CA ASP A 225 -5.45 17.15 29.10
C ASP A 225 -3.98 17.51 29.29
N GLU A 226 -3.66 18.70 28.79
CA GLU A 226 -2.57 19.56 29.26
C GLU A 226 -2.93 21.00 28.83
N LEU A 227 -4.19 21.40 29.07
CA LEU A 227 -4.51 22.77 29.40
C LEU A 227 -4.41 22.88 30.93
N THR A 228 -3.17 22.89 31.42
CA THR A 228 -2.89 23.39 32.76
C THR A 228 -3.22 24.89 32.79
N VAL A 229 -4.15 25.19 33.69
CA VAL A 229 -4.52 26.47 34.31
C VAL A 229 -3.33 27.41 34.52
#